data_AF-W1TQ52-F1
#
_entry.id   AF-W1TQ52-F1
#
_cell.length_a   1.000
_cell.length_b   1.000
_cell.length_c   1.000
_cell.angle_alpha   90.00
_cell.angle_beta   90.00
_cell.angle_gamma   90.00
#
_symmetry.space_group_name_H-M   'P 1'
#
loop_
_entity.id
_entity.type
_entity.pdbx_description
1 polymer ?
#
loop_
_entity_poly.entity_id
_entity_poly.type
_entity_poly.pdbx_seq_one_letter_code
_entity_poly.pdbx_strand_id
1 'polypeptide(L)'
;MRKSVVLLGASLLLLTACGQKSGQNQSGDSKTGLSIVKKDSVVTKSFQQKQTVQGIEQTLTQTISYEGKPFKKFVINLEQILPESMKSVLAGQDLESTKPHLISAFEKAAGLDKFKSLGGVDVKTDITKD
;
A
#
# COMPACT_ATOMS: atom_id res chain seq x y z
N MET A 1 9.32 -39.03 -22.34
CA MET A 1 10.47 -38.52 -21.55
C MET A 1 11.45 -37.84 -22.49
N ARG A 2 11.66 -36.53 -22.34
CA ARG A 2 12.79 -35.83 -22.98
C ARG A 2 13.43 -34.94 -21.91
N LYS A 3 14.64 -35.34 -21.52
CA LYS A 3 15.52 -34.64 -20.59
C LYS A 3 16.16 -33.47 -21.34
N SER A 4 16.04 -32.28 -20.81
CA SER A 4 16.94 -31.17 -21.12
C SER A 4 17.27 -30.46 -19.82
N VAL A 5 18.29 -30.97 -19.13
CA VAL A 5 19.01 -30.25 -18.09
C VAL A 5 20.12 -29.49 -18.81
N VAL A 6 20.11 -28.16 -18.73
CA VAL A 6 21.28 -27.35 -19.05
C VAL A 6 21.52 -26.42 -17.86
N LEU A 7 22.58 -26.80 -17.14
CA LEU A 7 23.31 -25.99 -16.16
C LEU A 7 23.96 -24.76 -16.83
N LEU A 8 24.51 -23.90 -15.98
CA LEU A 8 25.44 -22.78 -16.20
C LEU A 8 24.76 -21.40 -16.29
N GLY A 9 25.12 -20.42 -15.47
CA GLY A 9 26.22 -20.35 -14.51
C GLY A 9 26.11 -19.12 -13.63
N ALA A 10 26.75 -19.22 -12.46
CA ALA A 10 26.92 -18.11 -11.54
C ALA A 10 27.68 -16.96 -12.22
N SER A 11 27.11 -15.76 -12.17
CA SER A 11 27.85 -14.52 -12.45
C SER A 11 27.71 -13.63 -11.22
N LEU A 12 28.60 -13.85 -10.26
CA LEU A 12 28.85 -12.95 -9.15
C LEU A 12 30.09 -12.11 -9.48
N LEU A 13 30.01 -10.81 -9.17
CA LEU A 13 31.08 -9.79 -9.22
C LEU A 13 31.36 -9.31 -10.65
N LEU A 14 31.27 -8.01 -10.95
CA LEU A 14 32.26 -7.02 -10.53
C LEU A 14 31.61 -5.67 -10.15
N LEU A 15 31.76 -5.29 -8.88
CA LEU A 15 31.72 -3.90 -8.43
C LEU A 15 33.00 -3.21 -8.92
N THR A 16 32.95 -2.56 -10.08
CA THR A 16 34.00 -1.60 -10.45
C THR A 16 33.63 -0.24 -9.88
N ALA A 17 34.33 0.10 -8.80
CA ALA A 17 34.45 1.46 -8.31
C ALA A 17 35.05 2.33 -9.42
N CYS A 18 34.28 3.28 -9.95
CA CYS A 18 34.87 4.41 -10.66
C CYS A 18 35.46 5.36 -9.61
N GLY A 19 36.77 5.17 -9.38
CA GLY A 19 37.62 6.11 -8.68
C GLY A 19 37.78 7.42 -9.46
N GLN A 20 37.70 8.51 -8.69
CA GLN A 20 38.43 9.78 -8.76
C GLN A 20 39.27 10.08 -10.04
N LYS A 21 38.98 11.25 -10.63
CA LYS A 21 39.94 12.08 -11.37
C LYS A 21 39.66 13.54 -11.02
N SER A 22 40.44 14.13 -10.11
CA SER A 22 41.53 15.09 -10.34
C SER A 22 41.07 16.55 -10.55
N GLY A 23 41.44 17.43 -9.62
CA GLY A 23 41.35 18.88 -9.80
C GLY A 23 41.53 19.63 -8.48
N GLN A 24 42.53 20.49 -8.42
CA GLN A 24 43.22 20.99 -7.23
C GLN A 24 42.69 22.36 -6.75
N ASN A 25 42.56 22.49 -5.42
CA ASN A 25 42.62 23.68 -4.55
C ASN A 25 41.90 24.99 -4.94
N GLN A 26 40.90 25.35 -4.11
CA GLN A 26 40.87 26.69 -3.49
C GLN A 26 40.50 26.56 -2.01
N SER A 27 41.39 27.09 -1.17
CA SER A 27 41.22 27.22 0.27
C SER A 27 40.12 28.23 0.60
N GLY A 28 39.26 27.87 1.54
CA GLY A 28 38.25 28.74 2.13
C GLY A 28 37.78 28.12 3.44
N ASP A 29 38.36 28.62 4.54
CA ASP A 29 38.08 28.28 5.93
C ASP A 29 36.58 28.38 6.28
N SER A 30 36.02 27.32 6.86
CA SER A 30 35.19 27.40 8.06
C SER A 30 34.64 26.02 8.42
N LYS A 31 35.03 25.56 9.61
CA LYS A 31 34.41 24.47 10.35
C LYS A 31 32.89 24.67 10.38
N THR A 32 32.15 23.77 9.73
CA THR A 32 30.86 23.33 10.29
C THR A 32 30.74 21.84 10.05
N GLY A 33 31.06 21.07 11.09
CA GLY A 33 30.71 19.67 11.14
C GLY A 33 29.21 19.53 11.02
N LEU A 34 28.80 18.58 10.19
CA LEU A 34 27.66 17.68 10.35
C LEU A 34 27.49 17.04 8.98
N SER A 35 28.17 15.92 8.77
CA SER A 35 27.59 14.87 7.93
C SER A 35 26.30 14.46 8.64
N ILE A 36 25.22 15.19 8.36
CA ILE A 36 23.88 14.75 8.71
C ILE A 36 23.70 13.49 7.87
N VAL A 37 23.99 12.34 8.48
CA VAL A 37 23.39 11.07 8.09
C VAL A 37 21.91 11.42 7.97
N LYS A 38 21.41 11.51 6.73
CA LYS A 38 19.99 11.75 6.50
C LYS A 38 19.30 10.61 7.21
N LYS A 39 18.77 10.91 8.40
CA LYS A 39 17.90 10.00 9.13
C LYS A 39 16.82 9.64 8.12
N ASP A 40 16.72 8.37 7.78
CA ASP A 40 15.76 7.90 6.79
C ASP A 40 14.40 8.48 7.21
N SER A 41 13.88 9.42 6.43
CA SER A 41 12.60 10.03 6.74
C SER A 41 11.53 9.08 6.21
N VAL A 42 10.44 8.91 6.96
CA VAL A 42 9.32 8.11 6.47
C VAL A 42 8.78 8.75 5.20
N VAL A 43 8.78 8.00 4.10
CA VAL A 43 8.21 8.38 2.82
C VAL A 43 6.87 7.67 2.65
N THR A 44 5.85 8.42 2.28
CA THR A 44 4.52 7.88 1.97
C THR A 44 4.19 8.08 0.50
N LYS A 45 3.73 7.03 -0.16
CA LYS A 45 3.28 7.03 -1.56
C LYS A 45 1.86 6.46 -1.62
N SER A 46 1.02 7.03 -2.48
CA SER A 46 -0.34 6.57 -2.69
C SER A 46 -0.61 6.37 -4.17
N PHE A 47 -1.38 5.33 -4.49
CA PHE A 47 -1.89 5.05 -5.82
C PHE A 47 -3.39 4.80 -5.73
N GLN A 48 -4.15 5.43 -6.61
CA GLN A 48 -5.61 5.31 -6.67
C GLN A 48 -6.03 4.82 -8.04
N GLN A 49 -6.93 3.84 -8.06
CA GLN A 49 -7.48 3.25 -9.27
C GLN A 49 -8.98 3.06 -9.15
N LYS A 50 -9.71 3.52 -10.16
CA LYS A 50 -11.11 3.16 -10.35
C LYS A 50 -11.20 1.83 -11.10
N GLN A 51 -12.09 0.94 -10.66
CA GLN A 51 -12.29 -0.37 -11.27
C GLN A 51 -13.74 -0.81 -11.11
N THR A 52 -14.16 -1.76 -11.94
CA THR A 52 -15.48 -2.38 -11.84
C THR A 52 -15.29 -3.87 -11.56
N VAL A 53 -15.82 -4.38 -10.45
CA VAL A 53 -15.75 -5.80 -10.11
C VAL A 53 -17.16 -6.31 -9.88
N GLN A 54 -17.52 -7.39 -10.57
CA GLN A 54 -18.87 -7.96 -10.53
C GLN A 54 -19.97 -6.92 -10.84
N GLY A 55 -19.67 -5.97 -11.74
CA GLY A 55 -20.60 -4.90 -12.12
C GLY A 55 -20.72 -3.75 -11.12
N ILE A 56 -19.96 -3.77 -10.02
CA ILE A 56 -19.95 -2.72 -9.00
C ILE A 56 -18.73 -1.83 -9.21
N GLU A 57 -18.97 -0.52 -9.37
CA GLU A 57 -17.91 0.48 -9.42
C GLU A 57 -17.28 0.65 -8.05
N GLN A 58 -15.94 0.68 -8.04
CA GLN A 58 -15.18 0.87 -6.82
C GLN A 58 -13.89 1.63 -7.08
N THR A 59 -13.47 2.38 -6.07
CA THR A 59 -12.21 3.10 -6.03
C THR A 59 -11.28 2.44 -5.01
N LEU A 60 -10.18 1.87 -5.50
CA LEU A 60 -9.13 1.27 -4.69
C LEU A 60 -8.00 2.29 -4.50
N THR A 61 -7.70 2.63 -3.26
CA THR A 61 -6.54 3.46 -2.90
C THR A 61 -5.56 2.63 -2.08
N GLN A 62 -4.33 2.55 -2.54
CA GLN A 62 -3.24 1.82 -1.89
C GLN A 62 -2.18 2.83 -1.44
N THR A 63 -1.93 2.90 -0.13
CA THR A 63 -0.94 3.80 0.46
C THR A 63 0.15 2.99 1.15
N ILE A 64 1.40 3.21 0.74
CA ILE A 64 2.58 2.53 1.29
C ILE A 64 3.44 3.58 1.98
N SER A 65 3.86 3.30 3.22
CA SER A 65 4.85 4.08 3.96
C SER A 65 6.09 3.25 4.24
N TYR A 66 7.27 3.79 3.96
CA TYR A 66 8.56 3.12 4.12
C TYR A 66 9.63 4.07 4.68
N GLU A 67 10.62 3.52 5.37
CA GLU A 67 11.78 4.24 5.93
C GLU A 67 13.03 3.56 5.39
N GLY A 68 13.70 4.15 4.40
CA GLY A 68 14.76 3.46 3.67
C GLY A 68 14.20 2.29 2.83
N LYS A 69 14.67 1.07 3.11
CA LYS A 69 14.20 -0.18 2.45
C LYS A 69 12.99 -0.86 3.13
N PRO A 70 12.85 -0.90 4.47
CA PRO A 70 11.72 -1.60 5.10
C PRO A 70 10.38 -0.86 4.94
N PHE A 71 9.33 -1.63 4.67
CA PHE A 71 7.95 -1.17 4.77
C PHE A 71 7.55 -0.97 6.23
N LYS A 72 6.88 0.14 6.52
CA LYS A 72 6.36 0.47 7.86
C LYS A 72 4.87 0.26 7.95
N LYS A 73 4.13 0.67 6.92
CA LYS A 73 2.67 0.61 6.90
C LYS A 73 2.17 0.44 5.48
N PHE A 74 1.16 -0.41 5.31
CA PHE A 74 0.38 -0.52 4.09
C PHE A 74 -1.09 -0.30 4.44
N VAL A 75 -1.76 0.58 3.71
CA VAL A 75 -3.17 0.90 3.88
C VAL A 75 -3.87 0.64 2.55
N ILE A 76 -4.96 -0.11 2.62
CA ILE A 76 -5.87 -0.33 1.50
C ILE A 76 -7.19 0.33 1.88
N ASN A 77 -7.62 1.33 1.11
CA ASN A 77 -8.97 1.88 1.20
C ASN A 77 -9.74 1.44 -0.03
N LEU A 78 -10.91 0.83 0.19
CA LEU A 78 -11.81 0.40 -0.86
C LEU A 78 -13.14 1.12 -0.68
N GLU A 79 -13.49 1.95 -1.65
CA GLU A 79 -14.76 2.66 -1.69
C GLU A 79 -15.62 2.04 -2.78
N GLN A 80 -16.83 1.58 -2.44
CA GLN A 80 -17.73 0.93 -3.38
C GLN A 80 -19.05 1.69 -3.41
N ILE A 81 -19.54 2.00 -4.61
CA ILE A 81 -20.87 2.58 -4.76
C ILE A 81 -21.86 1.43 -4.79
N LEU A 82 -22.81 1.42 -3.85
CA LEU A 82 -23.85 0.39 -3.84
C LEU A 82 -24.66 0.46 -5.15
N PRO A 83 -24.93 -0.68 -5.80
CA PRO A 83 -25.76 -0.70 -7.00
C PRO A 83 -27.18 -0.23 -6.69
N GLU A 84 -27.85 0.38 -7.68
CA GLU A 84 -29.21 0.95 -7.54
C GLU A 84 -30.24 -0.04 -6.99
N SER A 85 -30.10 -1.33 -7.30
CA SER A 85 -30.96 -2.39 -6.75
C SER A 85 -30.84 -2.51 -5.23
N MET A 86 -29.63 -2.38 -4.68
CA MET A 86 -29.41 -2.36 -3.23
C MET A 86 -29.82 -1.02 -2.62
N LYS A 87 -29.51 0.10 -3.28
CA LYS A 87 -29.96 1.44 -2.83
C LYS A 87 -31.49 1.50 -2.70
N SER A 88 -32.22 0.93 -3.66
CA SER A 88 -33.68 0.88 -3.65
C SER A 88 -34.26 0.02 -2.51
N VAL A 89 -33.59 -1.08 -2.14
CA VAL A 89 -34.03 -1.94 -1.01
C VAL A 89 -33.78 -1.25 0.33
N LEU A 90 -32.70 -0.47 0.42
CA LEU A 90 -32.38 0.34 1.59
C LEU A 90 -33.20 1.64 1.64
N ALA A 91 -33.76 2.08 0.52
CA ALA A 91 -34.62 3.25 0.45
C ALA A 91 -35.88 3.02 1.29
N GLY A 92 -36.07 3.87 2.31
CA GLY A 92 -37.18 3.77 3.26
C GLY A 92 -36.86 2.98 4.53
N GLN A 93 -35.69 2.35 4.62
CA GLN A 93 -35.17 1.85 5.90
C GLN A 93 -34.38 2.95 6.60
N ASP A 94 -34.41 2.94 7.93
CA ASP A 94 -33.51 3.78 8.71
C ASP A 94 -32.09 3.18 8.62
N LEU A 95 -31.20 3.88 7.91
CA LEU A 95 -29.83 3.41 7.70
C LEU A 95 -29.10 3.28 9.04
N GLU A 96 -29.31 4.19 9.99
CA GLU A 96 -28.54 4.17 11.24
C GLU A 96 -28.83 2.93 12.08
N SER A 97 -30.09 2.50 12.17
CA SER A 97 -30.45 1.26 12.86
C SER A 97 -30.04 -0.02 12.12
N THR A 98 -29.98 0.00 10.78
CA THR A 98 -29.65 -1.19 9.97
C THR A 98 -28.15 -1.34 9.69
N LYS A 99 -27.40 -0.24 9.75
CA LYS A 99 -25.96 -0.16 9.43
C LYS A 99 -25.08 -1.17 10.17
N PRO A 100 -25.23 -1.44 11.48
CA PRO A 100 -24.41 -2.46 12.15
C PRO A 100 -24.58 -3.86 11.55
N HIS A 101 -25.82 -4.22 11.15
CA HIS A 101 -26.12 -5.51 10.54
C HIS A 101 -25.56 -5.60 9.11
N LEU A 102 -25.68 -4.52 8.33
CA LEU A 102 -25.13 -4.45 6.97
C LEU A 102 -23.60 -4.54 6.99
N ILE A 103 -22.93 -3.79 7.87
CA ILE A 103 -21.47 -3.86 8.06
C ILE A 103 -21.07 -5.27 8.45
N SER A 104 -21.73 -5.88 9.44
CA SER A 104 -21.40 -7.24 9.87
C SER A 104 -21.57 -8.28 8.76
N ALA A 105 -22.66 -8.19 7.98
CA ALA A 105 -22.91 -9.07 6.85
C ALA A 105 -21.83 -8.91 5.76
N PHE A 106 -21.48 -7.66 5.42
CA PHE A 106 -20.42 -7.36 4.47
C PHE A 106 -19.06 -7.87 4.93
N GLU A 107 -18.66 -7.55 6.17
CA GLU A 107 -17.38 -7.97 6.72
C GLU A 107 -17.23 -9.49 6.71
N LYS A 108 -18.29 -10.22 7.05
CA LYS A 108 -18.31 -11.69 6.99
C LYS A 108 -18.23 -12.21 5.57
N ALA A 109 -18.99 -11.63 4.63
CA ALA A 109 -18.99 -12.04 3.23
C ALA A 109 -17.63 -11.78 2.55
N ALA A 110 -16.99 -10.67 2.87
CA ALA A 110 -15.68 -10.29 2.37
C ALA A 110 -14.51 -10.96 3.14
N GLY A 111 -14.81 -11.72 4.20
CA GLY A 111 -13.80 -12.39 5.02
C GLY A 111 -12.91 -11.44 5.82
N LEU A 112 -13.38 -10.22 6.08
CA LEU A 112 -12.67 -9.17 6.84
C LEU A 112 -12.53 -9.52 8.33
N ASP A 113 -13.43 -10.36 8.84
CA ASP A 113 -13.35 -10.96 10.17
C ASP A 113 -12.02 -11.70 10.41
N LYS A 114 -11.51 -12.39 9.38
CA LYS A 114 -10.22 -13.09 9.45
C LYS A 114 -9.06 -12.13 9.59
N PHE A 115 -9.12 -10.97 8.92
CA PHE A 115 -8.07 -9.95 8.98
C PHE A 115 -8.02 -9.26 10.34
N LYS A 116 -9.16 -9.07 11.01
CA LYS A 116 -9.22 -8.50 12.37
C LYS A 116 -8.46 -9.33 13.41
N SER A 117 -8.25 -10.62 13.16
CA SER A 117 -7.49 -11.51 14.05
C SER A 117 -5.97 -11.42 13.87
N LEU A 118 -5.49 -10.76 12.81
CA LEU A 118 -4.07 -10.69 12.49
C LEU A 118 -3.40 -9.55 13.27
N GLY A 119 -2.33 -9.87 13.99
CA GLY A 119 -1.53 -8.87 14.70
C GLY A 119 -1.01 -7.79 13.76
N GLY A 120 -1.21 -6.51 14.12
CA GLY A 120 -0.77 -5.37 13.32
C GLY A 120 -1.70 -4.98 12.16
N VAL A 121 -2.88 -5.61 12.03
CA VAL A 121 -3.90 -5.24 11.05
C VAL A 121 -5.04 -4.48 11.73
N ASP A 122 -5.38 -3.31 11.19
CA ASP A 122 -6.56 -2.53 11.57
C ASP A 122 -7.57 -2.63 10.41
N VAL A 123 -8.80 -3.03 10.72
CA VAL A 123 -9.88 -3.14 9.74
C VAL A 123 -11.02 -2.23 10.18
N LYS A 124 -11.41 -1.33 9.28
CA LYS A 124 -12.55 -0.44 9.45
C LYS A 124 -13.47 -0.57 8.25
N THR A 125 -14.76 -0.59 8.52
CA THR A 125 -15.79 -0.65 7.51
C THR A 125 -16.88 0.33 7.91
N ASP A 126 -17.36 1.08 6.92
CA ASP A 126 -18.43 2.05 7.11
C ASP A 126 -19.36 2.03 5.90
N ILE A 127 -20.60 2.46 6.12
CA ILE A 127 -21.64 2.61 5.09
C ILE A 127 -22.29 3.98 5.27
N THR A 128 -22.34 4.73 4.18
CA THR A 128 -22.93 6.07 4.10
C THR A 128 -24.11 6.07 3.11
N LYS A 129 -24.92 7.14 3.13
CA LYS A 129 -26.11 7.26 2.26
C LYS A 129 -25.77 7.61 0.81
N ASP A 130 -24.56 8.10 0.58
CA ASP A 130 -24.08 8.66 -0.68
C ASP A 130 -23.78 7.56 -1.72
#